data_AF-A0A2W6BLB0-F1
#
_entry.id   AF-A0A2W6BLB0-F1
#
_cell.length_a   1.000
_cell.length_b   1.000
_cell.length_c   1.000
_cell.angle_alpha   90.00
_cell.angle_beta   90.00
_cell.angle_gamma   90.00
#
_symmetry.space_group_name_H-M   'P 1'
#
loop_
_entity.id
_entity.type
_entity.pdbx_description
1 polymer ?
#
loop_
_entity_poly.entity_id
_entity_poly.type
_entity_poly.pdbx_seq_one_letter_code
_entity_poly.pdbx_strand_id
1 'polypeptide(L)'
;MVNFARWRRDPEAAVKEFWAWWPSVCGQIAEGLSTEDAQTEGANVAADGTKRGRRALSNRMVRALSEKLAAIHPDLTWELLDGILARHALVLTSEGSPELRPLTERWRRAGPGDDEFWEYYSARPPNPGALRREIVWGNRSISPQQARFGVEVDPDRGRLHVAVSHAALPYLEDAERLRLAFLLLDWILGEDDTERWIGEVRFSDAMQDLDGAGLRGAVAALAKEFNGVHWAQLEGVDEQGRSARLHVRVPLPRLDYPLFDFLGTIEFPYQQSASVADSGDPFVPVEPDTGELIELEGLTRGLVALLGASAVLVASAMLPDRMTLHFYTYAQGVVPDQVEVWSKQQRRPIRVAWTSDPGWDTVRHFV
;
A
#
# COMPACT_ATOMS: atom_id res chain seq x y z
N MET A 1 4.44 -5.22 -12.76
CA MET A 1 3.89 -5.76 -14.03
C MET A 1 3.39 -7.17 -13.79
N VAL A 2 2.35 -7.27 -12.94
CA VAL A 2 1.61 -8.52 -12.78
C VAL A 2 0.81 -8.72 -14.06
N ASN A 3 0.94 -9.90 -14.68
CA ASN A 3 0.35 -10.16 -15.98
C ASN A 3 -1.13 -10.56 -15.81
N PHE A 4 -2.00 -9.57 -15.65
CA PHE A 4 -3.46 -9.77 -15.58
C PHE A 4 -4.02 -10.48 -16.83
N ALA A 5 -3.32 -10.47 -17.96
CA ALA A 5 -3.79 -11.05 -19.22
C ALA A 5 -3.87 -12.60 -19.21
N ARG A 6 -3.42 -13.28 -18.16
CA ARG A 6 -3.38 -14.75 -18.10
C ARG A 6 -4.31 -15.40 -17.09
N TRP A 7 -4.93 -14.62 -16.21
CA TRP A 7 -5.82 -15.17 -15.19
C TRP A 7 -7.29 -15.09 -15.66
N ARG A 8 -7.90 -16.26 -15.87
CA ARG A 8 -9.16 -16.42 -16.62
C ARG A 8 -10.44 -16.31 -15.78
N ARG A 9 -10.33 -16.25 -14.46
CA ARG A 9 -11.49 -16.23 -13.56
C ARG A 9 -11.83 -14.81 -13.18
N ASP A 10 -13.11 -14.49 -13.09
CA ASP A 10 -13.58 -13.21 -12.57
C ASP A 10 -13.31 -13.14 -11.05
N PRO A 11 -12.47 -12.20 -10.56
CA PRO A 11 -12.19 -12.04 -9.13
C PRO A 11 -13.41 -11.72 -8.29
N GLU A 12 -14.36 -10.96 -8.81
CA GLU A 12 -15.56 -10.63 -8.03
C GLU A 12 -16.43 -11.86 -7.80
N ALA A 13 -16.60 -12.69 -8.84
CA ALA A 13 -17.27 -13.98 -8.71
C ALA A 13 -16.55 -14.89 -7.71
N ALA A 14 -15.22 -14.97 -7.78
CA ALA A 14 -14.42 -15.79 -6.87
C ALA A 14 -14.51 -15.32 -5.41
N VAL A 15 -14.50 -14.00 -5.15
CA VAL A 15 -14.73 -13.43 -3.82
C VAL A 15 -16.10 -13.81 -3.29
N LYS A 16 -17.16 -13.68 -4.09
CA LYS A 16 -18.53 -14.08 -3.71
C LYS A 16 -18.61 -15.57 -3.39
N GLU A 17 -17.98 -16.41 -4.21
CA GLU A 17 -17.92 -17.85 -3.99
C GLU A 17 -17.17 -18.22 -2.70
N PHE A 18 -16.05 -17.55 -2.41
CA PHE A 18 -15.31 -17.75 -1.17
C PHE A 18 -16.20 -17.48 0.04
N TRP A 19 -16.86 -16.33 0.07
CA TRP A 19 -17.69 -15.94 1.22
C TRP A 19 -18.99 -16.74 1.34
N ALA A 20 -19.55 -17.22 0.24
CA ALA A 20 -20.66 -18.18 0.29
C ALA A 20 -20.25 -19.54 0.87
N TRP A 21 -18.99 -19.95 0.67
CA TRP A 21 -18.45 -21.20 1.18
C TRP A 21 -17.97 -21.12 2.63
N TRP A 22 -17.38 -19.98 3.05
CA TRP A 22 -16.70 -19.80 4.33
C TRP A 22 -17.50 -20.25 5.58
N PRO A 23 -18.81 -19.96 5.72
CA PRO A 23 -19.60 -20.40 6.87
C PRO A 23 -19.65 -21.92 7.06
N SER A 24 -19.42 -22.70 5.99
CA SER A 24 -19.44 -24.17 6.06
C SER A 24 -18.20 -24.77 6.74
N VAL A 25 -17.13 -23.99 6.91
CA VAL A 25 -15.82 -24.48 7.37
C VAL A 25 -15.22 -23.69 8.52
N CYS A 26 -15.58 -22.41 8.70
CA CYS A 26 -14.92 -21.52 9.67
C CYS A 26 -15.00 -22.01 11.13
N GLY A 27 -16.11 -22.65 11.52
CA GLY A 27 -16.25 -23.24 12.85
C GLY A 27 -15.30 -24.42 13.09
N GLN A 28 -15.18 -25.33 12.11
CA GLN A 28 -14.23 -26.45 12.19
C GLN A 28 -12.78 -25.95 12.21
N ILE A 29 -12.49 -24.87 11.47
CA ILE A 29 -11.17 -24.23 11.50
C ILE A 29 -10.90 -23.66 12.89
N ALA A 30 -11.84 -22.92 13.47
CA ALA A 30 -11.69 -22.33 14.79
C ALA A 30 -11.53 -23.39 15.90
N GLU A 31 -12.31 -24.46 15.87
CA GLU A 31 -12.17 -25.59 16.80
C GLU A 31 -10.78 -26.22 16.71
N GLY A 32 -10.30 -26.49 15.49
CA GLY A 32 -8.95 -27.04 15.27
C GLY A 32 -7.82 -26.11 15.70
N LEU A 33 -8.07 -24.81 15.85
CA LEU A 33 -7.12 -23.82 16.37
C LEU A 33 -7.19 -23.70 17.91
N SER A 34 -8.34 -23.96 18.54
CA SER A 34 -8.56 -23.71 19.98
C SER A 34 -8.30 -24.89 20.92
N THR A 35 -8.20 -26.14 20.44
CA THR A 35 -8.11 -27.33 21.30
C THR A 35 -6.79 -27.55 22.06
N GLU A 36 -5.81 -26.64 21.97
CA GLU A 36 -4.46 -26.85 22.54
C GLU A 36 -4.09 -25.96 23.75
N ASP A 37 -4.97 -25.09 24.25
CA ASP A 37 -4.69 -24.28 25.45
C ASP A 37 -4.61 -25.08 26.76
N ALA A 38 -4.85 -26.40 26.72
CA ALA A 38 -4.71 -27.30 27.87
C ALA A 38 -3.56 -28.30 27.66
N GLN A 39 -2.40 -27.99 28.27
CA GLN A 39 -1.25 -28.87 28.55
C GLN A 39 -0.22 -29.08 27.42
N THR A 40 0.97 -28.44 27.54
CA THR A 40 2.30 -29.09 27.74
C THR A 40 3.45 -28.24 27.17
N GLU A 41 4.44 -27.97 28.02
CA GLU A 41 5.78 -27.46 27.70
C GLU A 41 6.60 -28.51 26.90
N GLY A 42 7.38 -28.10 25.90
CA GLY A 42 8.51 -28.89 25.38
C GLY A 42 8.45 -29.24 23.88
N ALA A 43 9.40 -28.70 23.13
CA ALA A 43 9.58 -28.89 21.69
C ALA A 43 10.17 -30.26 21.31
N ASN A 44 9.87 -30.75 20.10
CA ASN A 44 10.70 -31.73 19.38
C ASN A 44 10.67 -31.51 17.86
N VAL A 45 11.85 -31.65 17.23
CA VAL A 45 12.20 -31.35 15.82
C VAL A 45 12.06 -32.59 14.94
N ALA A 46 11.63 -32.41 13.68
CA ALA A 46 11.71 -33.44 12.63
C ALA A 46 12.84 -33.16 11.63
N ALA A 47 13.31 -34.22 10.97
CA ALA A 47 14.60 -34.33 10.27
C ALA A 47 14.75 -33.54 8.93
N ASP A 48 13.79 -32.70 8.53
CA ASP A 48 13.87 -31.91 7.28
C ASP A 48 14.18 -30.41 7.50
N GLY A 49 14.44 -30.01 8.74
CA GLY A 49 14.82 -28.64 9.07
C GLY A 49 13.69 -27.62 9.02
N THR A 50 12.44 -28.00 8.76
CA THR A 50 11.31 -27.07 8.83
C THR A 50 10.82 -26.93 10.28
N LYS A 51 11.04 -25.80 10.96
CA LYS A 51 10.23 -25.47 12.16
C LYS A 51 8.81 -25.13 11.70
N ARG A 52 7.93 -26.13 11.58
CA ARG A 52 6.47 -25.89 11.55
C ARG A 52 5.92 -25.89 12.97
N GLY A 53 6.10 -24.78 13.67
CA GLY A 53 5.49 -24.50 14.97
C GLY A 53 4.08 -23.95 14.82
N ARG A 54 3.14 -24.82 14.45
CA ARG A 54 1.67 -24.78 14.62
C ARG A 54 1.16 -26.06 13.93
N ARG A 55 0.65 -27.04 14.67
CA ARG A 55 0.13 -28.31 14.12
C ARG A 55 -1.26 -28.56 14.68
N ALA A 56 -2.28 -28.93 13.90
CA ALA A 56 -2.45 -28.80 12.46
C ALA A 56 -3.96 -28.83 12.14
N LEU A 57 -4.48 -27.73 11.60
CA LEU A 57 -5.59 -27.80 10.64
C LEU A 57 -5.35 -28.96 9.68
N SER A 58 -6.38 -29.78 9.42
CA SER A 58 -6.20 -30.92 8.53
C SER A 58 -5.64 -30.46 7.18
N ASN A 59 -4.70 -31.21 6.59
CA ASN A 59 -4.13 -30.88 5.27
C ASN A 59 -5.22 -30.66 4.21
N ARG A 60 -6.37 -31.33 4.36
CA ARG A 60 -7.56 -31.14 3.53
C ARG A 60 -8.16 -29.75 3.68
N MET A 61 -8.28 -29.23 4.90
CA MET A 61 -8.82 -27.89 5.16
C MET A 61 -7.86 -26.80 4.69
N VAL A 62 -6.56 -26.94 4.97
CA VAL A 62 -5.54 -26.01 4.47
C VAL A 62 -5.58 -25.95 2.94
N ARG A 63 -5.63 -27.12 2.28
CA ARG A 63 -5.73 -27.21 0.83
C ARG A 63 -7.01 -26.57 0.30
N ALA A 64 -8.16 -26.83 0.92
CA ALA A 64 -9.43 -26.24 0.51
C ALA A 64 -9.42 -24.71 0.64
N LEU A 65 -8.86 -24.18 1.73
CA LEU A 65 -8.71 -22.74 1.95
C LEU A 65 -7.78 -22.13 0.89
N SER A 66 -6.61 -22.73 0.65
CA SER A 66 -5.69 -22.29 -0.40
C SER A 66 -6.31 -22.33 -1.79
N GLU A 67 -7.04 -23.39 -2.14
CA GLU A 67 -7.70 -23.49 -3.45
C GLU A 67 -8.76 -22.40 -3.64
N LYS A 68 -9.52 -22.06 -2.59
CA LYS A 68 -10.57 -21.03 -2.64
C LYS A 68 -9.99 -19.62 -2.73
N LEU A 69 -8.90 -19.33 -2.02
CA LEU A 69 -8.26 -18.01 -2.05
C LEU A 69 -7.39 -17.81 -3.31
N ALA A 70 -6.67 -18.85 -3.76
CA ALA A 70 -5.95 -18.80 -5.04
C ALA A 70 -6.89 -18.66 -6.25
N ALA A 71 -8.17 -19.05 -6.08
CA ALA A 71 -9.21 -18.77 -7.06
C ALA A 71 -9.62 -17.29 -7.14
N ILE A 72 -9.22 -16.43 -6.19
CA ILE A 72 -9.38 -14.96 -6.26
C ILE A 72 -8.19 -14.32 -6.97
N HIS A 73 -6.97 -14.78 -6.71
CA HIS A 73 -5.78 -14.47 -7.50
C HIS A 73 -4.63 -15.39 -7.04
N PRO A 74 -3.82 -15.96 -7.93
CA PRO A 74 -2.77 -16.91 -7.55
C PRO A 74 -1.61 -16.30 -6.76
N ASP A 75 -1.36 -15.00 -6.92
CA ASP A 75 -0.27 -14.29 -6.23
C ASP A 75 -0.70 -13.67 -4.89
N LEU A 76 -1.93 -13.95 -4.42
CA LEU A 76 -2.35 -13.56 -3.07
C LEU A 76 -1.94 -14.64 -2.06
N THR A 77 -1.50 -14.20 -0.90
CA THR A 77 -1.11 -15.07 0.22
C THR A 77 -2.11 -14.92 1.35
N TRP A 78 -2.28 -15.97 2.15
CA TRP A 78 -3.18 -15.94 3.31
C TRP A 78 -2.52 -16.51 4.56
N GLU A 79 -2.97 -16.00 5.70
CA GLU A 79 -2.48 -16.41 7.02
C GLU A 79 -3.61 -16.56 8.01
N LEU A 80 -3.45 -17.48 8.94
CA LEU A 80 -4.26 -17.58 10.15
C LEU A 80 -3.43 -17.10 11.32
N LEU A 81 -3.94 -16.13 12.06
CA LEU A 81 -3.28 -15.53 13.21
C LEU A 81 -4.17 -15.64 14.46
N ASP A 82 -3.56 -15.42 15.62
CA ASP A 82 -4.33 -15.11 16.83
C ASP A 82 -5.02 -13.76 16.60
N GLY A 83 -6.29 -13.64 16.96
CA GLY A 83 -7.01 -12.38 16.81
C GLY A 83 -6.53 -11.32 17.82
N ILE A 84 -6.81 -10.05 17.50
CA ILE A 84 -6.55 -8.91 18.38
C ILE A 84 -7.75 -8.69 19.30
N LEU A 85 -8.95 -8.63 18.74
CA LEU A 85 -10.22 -8.52 19.47
C LEU A 85 -11.05 -9.81 19.39
N ALA A 86 -10.81 -10.64 18.38
CA ALA A 86 -11.41 -11.96 18.24
C ALA A 86 -10.44 -13.06 18.69
N ARG A 87 -10.92 -14.32 18.69
CA ARG A 87 -10.05 -15.48 18.97
C ARG A 87 -9.04 -15.71 17.84
N HIS A 88 -9.49 -15.61 16.60
CA HIS A 88 -8.72 -15.94 15.41
C HIS A 88 -8.82 -14.82 14.39
N ALA A 89 -7.82 -14.72 13.53
CA ALA A 89 -7.83 -13.80 12.40
C ALA A 89 -7.50 -14.53 11.10
N LEU A 90 -8.24 -14.22 10.03
CA LEU A 90 -7.90 -14.61 8.66
C LEU A 90 -7.40 -13.39 7.90
N VAL A 91 -6.14 -13.44 7.48
CA VAL A 91 -5.51 -12.41 6.68
C VAL A 91 -5.44 -12.88 5.23
N LEU A 92 -5.87 -12.04 4.30
CA LEU A 92 -5.57 -12.15 2.87
C LEU A 92 -4.72 -10.94 2.49
N THR A 93 -3.47 -11.19 2.10
CA THR A 93 -2.45 -10.15 1.87
C THR A 93 -1.99 -10.14 0.42
N SER A 94 -1.68 -8.93 -0.07
CA SER A 94 -1.03 -8.69 -1.35
C SER A 94 0.48 -8.87 -1.31
N GLU A 95 1.06 -9.14 -0.14
CA GLU A 95 2.50 -9.19 0.12
C GLU A 95 3.23 -7.96 -0.44
N GLY A 96 2.66 -6.78 -0.20
CA GLY A 96 3.21 -5.50 -0.67
C GLY A 96 3.02 -5.23 -2.17
N SER A 97 2.23 -6.03 -2.90
CA SER A 97 1.87 -5.77 -4.29
C SER A 97 0.78 -4.70 -4.40
N PRO A 98 1.09 -3.47 -4.88
CA PRO A 98 0.10 -2.39 -4.94
C PRO A 98 -1.06 -2.73 -5.87
N GLU A 99 -0.77 -3.38 -7.00
CA GLU A 99 -1.73 -3.81 -8.02
C GLU A 99 -2.81 -4.78 -7.46
N LEU A 100 -2.48 -5.55 -6.41
CA LEU A 100 -3.38 -6.55 -5.81
C LEU A 100 -4.12 -6.06 -4.57
N ARG A 101 -3.70 -4.94 -3.96
CA ARG A 101 -4.35 -4.38 -2.76
C ARG A 101 -5.85 -4.10 -2.93
N PRO A 102 -6.35 -3.62 -4.09
CA PRO A 102 -7.80 -3.49 -4.30
C PRO A 102 -8.56 -4.82 -4.24
N LEU A 103 -7.93 -5.93 -4.63
CA LEU A 103 -8.56 -7.26 -4.56
C LEU A 103 -8.70 -7.75 -3.12
N THR A 104 -7.68 -7.59 -2.28
CA THR A 104 -7.77 -7.98 -0.85
C THR A 104 -8.78 -7.12 -0.11
N GLU A 105 -8.88 -5.83 -0.45
CA GLU A 105 -9.88 -4.92 0.10
C GLU A 105 -11.30 -5.32 -0.32
N ARG A 106 -11.53 -5.61 -1.61
CA ARG A 106 -12.82 -6.11 -2.10
C ARG A 106 -13.21 -7.42 -1.42
N TRP A 107 -12.25 -8.33 -1.22
CA TRP A 107 -12.45 -9.54 -0.45
C TRP A 107 -12.93 -9.20 0.96
N ARG A 108 -12.20 -8.36 1.70
CA ARG A 108 -12.58 -7.99 3.07
C ARG A 108 -13.98 -7.37 3.14
N ARG A 109 -14.32 -6.43 2.25
CA ARG A 109 -15.62 -5.75 2.25
C ARG A 109 -16.80 -6.64 1.86
N ALA A 110 -16.56 -7.69 1.08
CA ALA A 110 -17.59 -8.65 0.70
C ALA A 110 -17.85 -9.71 1.77
N GLY A 111 -16.94 -9.85 2.74
CA GLY A 111 -17.03 -10.80 3.83
C GLY A 111 -17.99 -10.38 4.94
N PRO A 112 -18.18 -11.26 5.93
CA PRO A 112 -18.84 -10.84 7.16
C PRO A 112 -18.02 -9.75 7.84
N GLY A 113 -18.69 -8.93 8.66
CA GLY A 113 -17.99 -8.13 9.67
C GLY A 113 -17.29 -9.03 10.68
N ASP A 114 -16.46 -8.42 11.53
CA ASP A 114 -15.79 -9.16 12.61
C ASP A 114 -16.80 -9.60 13.68
N ASP A 115 -16.51 -10.73 14.31
CA ASP A 115 -17.27 -11.25 15.44
C ASP A 115 -16.32 -11.71 16.57
N GLU A 116 -16.86 -12.33 17.62
CA GLU A 116 -16.04 -12.79 18.75
C GLU A 116 -15.04 -13.91 18.39
N PHE A 117 -15.25 -14.62 17.28
CA PHE A 117 -14.41 -15.74 16.84
C PHE A 117 -13.43 -15.33 15.76
N TRP A 118 -13.83 -14.49 14.82
CA TRP A 118 -13.06 -14.16 13.63
C TRP A 118 -12.96 -12.66 13.38
N GLU A 119 -11.73 -12.21 13.19
CA GLU A 119 -11.39 -10.96 12.50
C GLU A 119 -10.88 -11.26 11.09
N TYR A 120 -11.09 -10.32 10.17
CA TYR A 120 -10.60 -10.46 8.80
C TYR A 120 -9.78 -9.24 8.39
N TYR A 121 -8.65 -9.47 7.74
CA TYR A 121 -7.75 -8.40 7.32
C TYR A 121 -7.35 -8.53 5.85
N SER A 122 -7.38 -7.41 5.13
CA SER A 122 -6.95 -7.28 3.73
C SER A 122 -5.44 -6.98 3.57
N ALA A 123 -4.72 -6.90 4.69
CA ALA A 123 -3.28 -6.66 4.79
C ALA A 123 -2.82 -7.19 6.16
N ARG A 124 -1.54 -7.54 6.33
CA ARG A 124 -1.05 -8.02 7.64
C ARG A 124 -1.16 -6.95 8.71
N PRO A 125 -1.85 -7.18 9.85
CA PRO A 125 -1.74 -6.32 11.00
C PRO A 125 -0.37 -6.50 11.68
N PRO A 126 0.14 -5.49 12.42
CA PRO A 126 1.35 -5.66 13.21
C PRO A 126 1.21 -6.80 14.24
N ASN A 127 2.23 -7.66 14.31
CA ASN A 127 2.33 -8.75 15.27
C ASN A 127 3.66 -8.73 16.05
N PRO A 128 3.86 -7.78 16.97
CA PRO A 128 5.08 -7.72 17.79
C PRO A 128 5.29 -8.95 18.67
N GLY A 129 4.24 -9.72 18.95
CA GLY A 129 4.35 -10.98 19.68
C GLY A 129 5.18 -12.03 18.92
N ALA A 130 5.13 -12.00 17.57
CA ALA A 130 5.93 -12.87 16.72
C ALA A 130 7.44 -12.68 16.94
N LEU A 131 7.88 -11.48 17.36
CA LEU A 131 9.30 -11.20 17.58
C LEU A 131 9.91 -12.05 18.71
N ARG A 132 9.09 -12.46 19.69
CA ARG A 132 9.52 -13.22 20.87
C ARG A 132 9.77 -14.70 20.57
N ARG A 133 9.36 -15.18 19.39
CA ARG A 133 9.48 -16.58 18.99
C ARG A 133 10.70 -16.75 18.09
N GLU A 134 11.52 -17.76 18.36
CA GLU A 134 12.56 -18.12 17.39
C GLU A 134 11.92 -18.62 16.09
N ILE A 135 12.46 -18.17 14.97
CA ILE A 135 12.11 -18.71 13.66
C ILE A 135 13.23 -19.58 13.12
N VAL A 136 12.89 -20.52 12.25
CA VAL A 136 13.90 -21.18 11.42
C VAL A 136 13.87 -20.60 10.03
N TRP A 137 15.07 -20.24 9.57
CA TRP A 137 15.34 -19.65 8.28
C TRP A 137 16.38 -20.52 7.59
N GLY A 138 15.94 -21.31 6.60
CA GLY A 138 16.76 -22.38 6.04
C GLY A 138 17.18 -23.38 7.12
N ASN A 139 18.47 -23.49 7.40
CA ASN A 139 19.03 -24.36 8.45
C ASN A 139 19.41 -23.61 9.74
N ARG A 140 19.01 -22.34 9.88
CA ARG A 140 19.41 -21.47 11.00
C ARG A 140 18.24 -21.16 11.91
N SER A 141 18.50 -21.07 13.22
CA SER A 141 17.58 -20.45 14.16
C SER A 141 17.89 -18.95 14.25
N ILE A 142 16.88 -18.11 14.09
CA ILE A 142 16.98 -16.65 14.19
C ILE A 142 16.07 -16.21 15.33
N SER A 143 16.54 -15.29 16.18
CA SER A 143 15.75 -14.65 17.24
C SER A 143 15.37 -13.24 16.79
N PRO A 144 14.14 -13.04 16.26
CA PRO A 144 13.74 -11.76 15.66
C PRO A 144 13.85 -10.56 16.62
N GLN A 145 13.62 -10.78 17.93
CA GLN A 145 13.72 -9.73 18.96
C GLN A 145 15.13 -9.13 19.11
N GLN A 146 16.17 -9.83 18.61
CA GLN A 146 17.55 -9.32 18.62
C GLN A 146 17.82 -8.32 17.50
N ALA A 147 16.87 -8.11 16.58
CA ALA A 147 17.02 -7.11 15.53
C ALA A 147 17.10 -5.70 16.14
N ARG A 148 17.95 -4.88 15.53
CA ARG A 148 18.13 -3.47 15.86
C ARG A 148 17.99 -2.61 14.62
N PHE A 149 17.48 -1.40 14.80
CA PHE A 149 17.08 -0.50 13.74
C PHE A 149 17.69 0.88 13.95
N GLY A 150 18.30 1.41 12.90
CA GLY A 150 18.64 2.82 12.76
C GLY A 150 17.60 3.48 11.86
N VAL A 151 17.27 4.75 12.11
CA VAL A 151 16.27 5.48 11.32
C VAL A 151 16.83 6.82 10.87
N GLU A 152 16.53 7.18 9.63
CA GLU A 152 16.78 8.49 9.03
C GLU A 152 15.47 8.99 8.44
N VAL A 153 15.05 10.21 8.80
CA VAL A 153 13.81 10.81 8.29
C VAL A 153 14.09 11.43 6.93
N ASP A 154 13.26 11.10 5.95
CA ASP A 154 13.10 11.81 4.70
C ASP A 154 11.85 12.70 4.81
N PRO A 155 12.01 14.00 5.15
CA PRO A 155 10.89 14.91 5.35
C PRO A 155 10.20 15.30 4.04
N ASP A 156 10.91 15.24 2.91
CA ASP A 156 10.34 15.63 1.61
C ASP A 156 9.33 14.59 1.13
N ARG A 157 9.58 13.31 1.42
CA ARG A 157 8.71 12.19 1.05
C ARG A 157 7.80 11.72 2.19
N GLY A 158 8.04 12.19 3.42
CA GLY A 158 7.35 11.73 4.62
C GLY A 158 7.61 10.25 4.91
N ARG A 159 8.88 9.82 4.82
CA ARG A 159 9.31 8.43 5.03
C ARG A 159 10.46 8.31 6.02
N LEU A 160 10.66 7.11 6.55
CA LEU A 160 11.82 6.70 7.35
C LEU A 160 12.65 5.71 6.53
N HIS A 161 13.90 6.05 6.28
CA HIS A 161 14.89 5.07 5.84
C HIS A 161 15.37 4.27 7.04
N VAL A 162 15.46 2.96 6.89
CA VAL A 162 15.76 2.04 7.99
C VAL A 162 17.04 1.27 7.72
N ALA A 163 17.98 1.34 8.66
CA ALA A 163 19.14 0.46 8.72
C ALA A 163 18.81 -0.73 9.64
N VAL A 164 18.86 -1.96 9.14
CA VAL A 164 18.62 -3.18 9.92
C VAL A 164 19.94 -3.82 10.30
N SER A 165 20.12 -4.10 11.59
CA SER A 165 21.25 -4.88 12.12
C SER A 165 20.75 -6.10 12.87
N HIS A 166 21.33 -7.26 12.55
CA HIS A 166 21.07 -8.52 13.22
C HIS A 166 22.23 -9.49 12.95
N ALA A 167 22.65 -10.27 13.96
CA ALA A 167 23.82 -11.16 13.87
C ALA A 167 23.71 -12.24 12.78
N ALA A 168 22.50 -12.56 12.32
CA ALA A 168 22.28 -13.51 11.23
C ALA A 168 22.53 -12.91 9.83
N LEU A 169 22.40 -11.58 9.64
CA LEU A 169 22.45 -10.95 8.31
C LEU A 169 23.74 -11.25 7.53
N PRO A 170 24.95 -11.22 8.14
CA PRO A 170 26.18 -11.53 7.40
C PRO A 170 26.20 -12.93 6.77
N TYR A 171 25.35 -13.84 7.23
CA TYR A 171 25.28 -15.22 6.77
C TYR A 171 24.12 -15.52 5.82
N LEU A 172 23.37 -14.49 5.43
CA LEU A 172 22.26 -14.56 4.49
C LEU A 172 22.66 -13.93 3.17
N GLU A 173 22.16 -14.48 2.07
CA GLU A 173 22.25 -13.87 0.75
C GLU A 173 21.40 -12.59 0.70
N ASP A 174 21.69 -11.67 -0.22
CA ASP A 174 21.02 -10.35 -0.27
C ASP A 174 19.49 -10.46 -0.36
N ALA A 175 18.98 -11.40 -1.16
CA ALA A 175 17.54 -11.65 -1.27
C ALA A 175 16.93 -12.16 0.05
N GLU A 176 17.67 -12.93 0.83
CA GLU A 176 17.24 -13.45 2.13
C GLU A 176 17.31 -12.38 3.21
N ARG A 177 18.34 -11.50 3.19
CA ARG A 177 18.43 -10.34 4.08
C ARG A 177 17.23 -9.43 3.90
N LEU A 178 16.85 -9.15 2.65
CA LEU A 178 15.71 -8.30 2.33
C LEU A 178 14.40 -8.93 2.80
N ARG A 179 14.20 -10.23 2.53
CA ARG A 179 13.02 -10.96 3.01
C ARG A 179 12.91 -10.99 4.53
N LEU A 180 14.03 -11.22 5.23
CA LEU A 180 14.05 -11.20 6.69
C LEU A 180 13.73 -9.79 7.21
N ALA A 181 14.33 -8.75 6.64
CA ALA A 181 14.07 -7.37 7.04
C ALA A 181 12.59 -7.00 6.89
N PHE A 182 11.98 -7.27 5.73
CA PHE A 182 10.55 -7.00 5.54
C PHE A 182 9.65 -7.84 6.44
N LEU A 183 10.00 -9.10 6.72
CA LEU A 183 9.26 -9.89 7.70
C LEU A 183 9.30 -9.26 9.11
N LEU A 184 10.45 -8.75 9.53
CA LEU A 184 10.59 -8.05 10.80
C LEU A 184 9.76 -6.76 10.82
N LEU A 185 9.83 -5.97 9.74
CA LEU A 185 9.06 -4.73 9.58
C LEU A 185 7.55 -5.01 9.62
N ASP A 186 7.07 -6.01 8.89
CA ASP A 186 5.66 -6.42 8.89
C ASP A 186 5.18 -6.85 10.28
N TRP A 187 6.01 -7.57 11.05
CA TRP A 187 5.65 -7.91 12.43
C TRP A 187 5.66 -6.68 13.36
N ILE A 188 6.53 -5.71 13.13
CA ILE A 188 6.63 -4.52 13.98
C ILE A 188 5.53 -3.50 13.64
N LEU A 189 5.27 -3.26 12.36
CA LEU A 189 4.46 -2.15 11.86
C LEU A 189 3.17 -2.62 11.19
N GLY A 190 3.16 -3.84 10.66
CA GLY A 190 2.14 -4.28 9.71
C GLY A 190 2.51 -3.89 8.28
N GLU A 191 1.80 -4.47 7.33
CA GLU A 191 2.03 -4.27 5.90
C GLU A 191 1.73 -2.81 5.49
N ASP A 192 0.59 -2.27 5.93
CA ASP A 192 0.16 -0.92 5.53
C ASP A 192 1.12 0.17 6.07
N ASP A 193 1.54 0.10 7.34
CA ASP A 193 2.48 1.10 7.89
C ASP A 193 3.90 0.93 7.33
N THR A 194 4.31 -0.31 7.03
CA THR A 194 5.59 -0.56 6.35
C THR A 194 5.59 0.06 4.97
N GLU A 195 4.55 -0.16 4.17
CA GLU A 195 4.46 0.42 2.83
C GLU A 195 4.31 1.95 2.86
N ARG A 196 3.56 2.49 3.83
CA ARG A 196 3.34 3.94 3.95
C ARG A 196 4.58 4.69 4.37
N TRP A 197 5.22 4.25 5.45
CA TRP A 197 6.21 5.05 6.17
C TRP A 197 7.64 4.64 5.89
N ILE A 198 7.90 3.41 5.47
CA ILE A 198 9.28 2.95 5.26
C ILE A 198 9.73 3.29 3.84
N GLY A 199 10.88 3.95 3.75
CA GLY A 199 11.56 4.25 2.49
C GLY A 199 12.61 3.18 2.19
N GLU A 200 13.87 3.59 2.06
CA GLU A 200 14.96 2.66 1.82
C GLU A 200 15.22 1.75 3.04
N VAL A 201 15.46 0.47 2.77
CA VAL A 201 15.91 -0.50 3.78
C VAL A 201 17.35 -0.91 3.47
N ARG A 202 18.26 -0.59 4.38
CA ARG A 202 19.69 -0.92 4.29
C ARG A 202 20.07 -1.92 5.37
N PHE A 203 21.18 -2.63 5.17
CA PHE A 203 21.75 -3.54 6.18
C PHE A 203 22.98 -2.90 6.82
N SER A 204 23.15 -3.08 8.12
CA SER A 204 24.27 -2.52 8.88
C SER A 204 24.95 -3.59 9.74
N ASP A 205 26.26 -3.72 9.60
CA ASP A 205 27.10 -4.54 10.47
C ASP A 205 27.30 -3.90 11.85
N ALA A 206 27.13 -2.57 11.94
CA ALA A 206 27.18 -1.84 13.20
C ALA A 206 25.85 -2.00 13.96
N MET A 207 25.93 -2.17 15.27
CA MET A 207 24.76 -2.18 16.15
C MET A 207 23.99 -0.88 15.99
N GLN A 208 22.66 -0.98 15.87
CA GLN A 208 21.77 0.17 15.81
C GLN A 208 21.06 0.38 17.15
N ASP A 209 20.50 1.57 17.35
CA ASP A 209 20.05 2.01 18.67
C ASP A 209 18.62 1.56 19.02
N LEU A 210 17.74 1.40 18.03
CA LEU A 210 16.33 1.10 18.28
C LEU A 210 16.07 -0.41 18.25
N ASP A 211 15.21 -0.88 19.15
CA ASP A 211 14.53 -2.17 18.99
C ASP A 211 13.21 -1.99 18.21
N GLY A 212 12.43 -3.06 18.08
CA GLY A 212 11.15 -2.98 17.37
C GLY A 212 10.13 -2.02 18.00
N ALA A 213 10.15 -1.83 19.32
CA ALA A 213 9.27 -0.86 19.97
C ALA A 213 9.72 0.58 19.68
N GLY A 214 11.04 0.82 19.71
CA GLY A 214 11.63 2.09 19.31
C GLY A 214 11.32 2.46 17.86
N LEU A 215 11.44 1.51 16.93
CA LEU A 215 11.08 1.72 15.52
C LEU A 215 9.60 2.10 15.36
N ARG A 216 8.69 1.38 16.03
CA ARG A 216 7.27 1.74 16.02
C ARG A 216 7.02 3.14 16.58
N GLY A 217 7.73 3.52 17.64
CA GLY A 217 7.68 4.87 18.19
C GLY A 217 8.11 5.95 17.19
N ALA A 218 9.18 5.69 16.42
CA ALA A 218 9.65 6.58 15.36
C ALA A 218 8.61 6.74 14.23
N VAL A 219 8.02 5.63 13.78
CA VAL A 219 6.93 5.66 12.77
C VAL A 219 5.72 6.44 13.30
N ALA A 220 5.30 6.21 14.55
CA ALA A 220 4.19 6.94 15.15
C ALA A 220 4.47 8.45 15.29
N ALA A 221 5.72 8.84 15.55
CA ALA A 221 6.12 10.25 15.59
C ALA A 221 6.03 10.90 14.20
N LEU A 222 6.53 10.21 13.16
CA LEU A 222 6.41 10.68 11.78
C LEU A 222 4.94 10.78 11.34
N ALA A 223 4.13 9.75 11.63
CA ALA A 223 2.71 9.75 11.30
C ALA A 223 1.94 10.93 11.91
N LYS A 224 2.35 11.37 13.11
CA LYS A 224 1.78 12.55 13.76
C LYS A 224 2.16 13.85 13.05
N GLU A 225 3.37 13.96 12.54
CA GLU A 225 3.83 15.12 11.76
C GLU A 225 3.08 15.24 10.44
N PHE A 226 2.87 14.10 9.77
CA PHE A 226 2.13 14.00 8.52
C PHE A 226 0.61 13.83 8.70
N ASN A 227 0.06 14.23 9.85
CA ASN A 227 -1.39 14.21 10.06
C ASN A 227 -2.06 15.23 9.12
N GLY A 228 -2.98 14.76 8.27
CA GLY A 228 -3.69 15.60 7.30
C GLY A 228 -3.10 15.52 5.89
N VAL A 229 -3.40 16.52 5.07
CA VAL A 229 -2.95 16.59 3.67
C VAL A 229 -1.74 17.49 3.59
N HIS A 230 -0.61 16.91 3.18
CA HIS A 230 0.63 17.64 2.90
C HIS A 230 0.93 17.59 1.41
N TRP A 231 1.52 18.67 0.89
CA TRP A 231 1.88 18.82 -0.51
C TRP A 231 3.36 19.17 -0.62
N ALA A 232 4.09 18.42 -1.45
CA ALA A 232 5.44 18.78 -1.87
C ALA A 232 5.37 19.46 -3.24
N GLN A 233 6.19 20.49 -3.44
CA GLN A 233 6.40 21.13 -4.73
C GLN A 233 7.73 20.63 -5.31
N LEU A 234 7.68 20.14 -6.55
CA LEU A 234 8.83 19.68 -7.31
C LEU A 234 8.95 20.51 -8.58
N GLU A 235 10.18 20.79 -9.00
CA GLU A 235 10.48 21.48 -10.25
C GLU A 235 11.37 20.58 -11.12
N GLY A 236 11.13 20.61 -12.42
CA GLY A 236 11.85 19.79 -13.37
C GLY A 236 11.59 20.20 -14.81
N VAL A 237 11.84 19.28 -15.73
CA VAL A 237 11.53 19.44 -17.15
C VAL A 237 10.72 18.25 -17.66
N ASP A 238 9.84 18.48 -18.63
CA ASP A 238 9.12 17.41 -19.30
C ASP A 238 10.01 16.68 -20.33
N GLU A 239 9.45 15.66 -21.00
CA GLU A 239 10.15 14.87 -22.03
C GLU A 239 10.66 15.72 -23.21
N GLN A 240 10.14 16.93 -23.39
CA GLN A 240 10.52 17.87 -24.43
C GLN A 240 11.51 18.93 -23.91
N GLY A 241 11.97 18.82 -22.66
CA GLY A 241 12.89 19.75 -22.03
C GLY A 241 12.25 21.06 -21.56
N ARG A 242 10.92 21.13 -21.49
CA ARG A 242 10.18 22.33 -21.07
C ARG A 242 10.01 22.33 -19.56
N SER A 243 10.15 23.49 -18.91
CA SER A 243 9.96 23.62 -17.46
C SER A 243 8.61 23.05 -17.00
N ALA A 244 8.64 22.29 -15.91
CA ALA A 244 7.49 21.66 -15.28
C ALA A 244 7.52 21.89 -13.77
N ARG A 245 6.37 22.26 -13.19
CA ARG A 245 6.17 22.30 -11.74
C ARG A 245 5.12 21.27 -11.36
N LEU A 246 5.42 20.43 -10.39
CA LEU A 246 4.52 19.41 -9.89
C LEU A 246 4.22 19.67 -8.42
N HIS A 247 2.94 19.67 -8.05
CA HIS A 247 2.53 19.57 -6.65
C HIS A 247 1.98 18.17 -6.42
N VAL A 248 2.55 17.44 -5.47
CA VAL A 248 2.17 16.04 -5.18
C VAL A 248 1.87 15.87 -3.70
N ARG A 249 0.88 15.04 -3.37
CA ARG A 249 0.58 14.68 -1.98
C ARG A 249 1.67 13.79 -1.40
N VAL A 250 2.13 14.12 -0.19
CA VAL A 250 3.15 13.36 0.54
C VAL A 250 2.68 13.02 1.97
N PRO A 251 2.88 11.78 2.46
CA PRO A 251 3.10 10.58 1.64
C PRO A 251 1.91 10.34 0.70
N LEU A 252 2.10 9.53 -0.35
CA LEU A 252 0.98 9.17 -1.22
C LEU A 252 -0.11 8.44 -0.42
N PRO A 253 -1.39 8.86 -0.52
CA PRO A 253 -2.46 8.35 0.32
C PRO A 253 -3.06 7.02 -0.19
N ARG A 254 -2.34 6.25 -1.02
CA ARG A 254 -2.87 5.05 -1.70
C ARG A 254 -3.58 4.08 -0.75
N LEU A 255 -2.96 3.85 0.41
CA LEU A 255 -3.46 2.94 1.43
C LEU A 255 -4.69 3.47 2.18
N ASP A 256 -4.98 4.78 2.12
CA ASP A 256 -6.24 5.35 2.60
C ASP A 256 -7.39 5.13 1.61
N TYR A 257 -7.05 4.88 0.34
CA TYR A 257 -8.00 4.67 -0.76
C TYR A 257 -7.74 3.33 -1.48
N PRO A 258 -7.77 2.19 -0.78
CA PRO A 258 -7.36 0.89 -1.34
C PRO A 258 -8.22 0.40 -2.51
N LEU A 259 -9.41 0.96 -2.72
CA LEU A 259 -10.27 0.67 -3.88
C LEU A 259 -10.10 1.63 -5.05
N PHE A 260 -9.33 2.71 -4.90
CA PHE A 260 -9.18 3.67 -5.97
C PHE A 260 -8.14 3.15 -6.96
N ASP A 261 -8.62 2.45 -7.98
CA ASP A 261 -7.84 1.74 -8.99
C ASP A 261 -7.91 2.38 -10.38
N PHE A 262 -8.47 3.60 -10.46
CA PHE A 262 -8.71 4.32 -11.70
C PHE A 262 -8.13 5.73 -11.65
N LEU A 263 -7.15 5.99 -12.51
CA LEU A 263 -6.51 7.28 -12.67
C LEU A 263 -7.29 8.12 -13.68
N GLY A 264 -7.68 9.33 -13.27
CA GLY A 264 -8.20 10.38 -14.13
C GLY A 264 -7.17 11.48 -14.34
N THR A 265 -6.88 11.81 -15.60
CA THR A 265 -6.09 12.98 -15.99
C THR A 265 -7.00 14.06 -16.56
N ILE A 266 -7.06 15.21 -15.88
CA ILE A 266 -7.92 16.34 -16.24
C ILE A 266 -7.03 17.50 -16.67
N GLU A 267 -7.01 17.80 -17.96
CA GLU A 267 -6.13 18.82 -18.54
C GLU A 267 -6.86 20.11 -18.85
N PHE A 268 -6.30 21.22 -18.35
CA PHE A 268 -6.73 22.58 -18.57
C PHE A 268 -5.67 23.29 -19.41
N PRO A 269 -5.90 23.52 -20.72
CA PRO A 269 -5.02 24.40 -21.48
C PRO A 269 -5.14 25.83 -20.95
N TYR A 270 -4.02 26.56 -20.96
CA TYR A 270 -3.96 27.95 -20.51
C TYR A 270 -3.04 28.80 -21.40
N GLN A 271 -3.22 30.12 -21.34
CA GLN A 271 -2.33 31.08 -22.03
C GLN A 271 -1.19 31.53 -21.12
N GLN A 272 0.00 31.66 -21.70
CA GLN A 272 1.21 32.09 -20.99
C GLN A 272 1.22 33.60 -20.75
N SER A 273 1.89 34.04 -19.69
CA SER A 273 2.23 35.45 -19.53
C SER A 273 3.20 35.90 -20.64
N ALA A 274 2.89 37.03 -21.28
CA ALA A 274 3.70 37.61 -22.36
C ALA A 274 5.14 37.98 -21.93
N SER A 275 5.41 38.13 -20.63
CA SER A 275 6.72 38.53 -20.10
C SER A 275 7.78 37.42 -20.11
N VAL A 276 7.41 36.16 -20.35
CA VAL A 276 8.34 35.00 -20.33
C VAL A 276 8.65 34.48 -21.74
N ALA A 277 7.78 34.72 -22.72
CA ALA A 277 7.97 34.28 -24.10
C ALA A 277 9.23 34.90 -24.77
N ASP A 278 9.72 36.03 -24.26
CA ASP A 278 10.86 36.78 -24.80
C ASP A 278 12.22 36.47 -24.11
N SER A 279 12.27 35.63 -23.07
CA SER A 279 13.53 35.36 -22.35
C SER A 279 14.50 34.45 -23.13
N GLY A 280 13.97 33.57 -23.99
CA GLY A 280 14.74 32.58 -24.74
C GLY A 280 15.41 31.50 -23.88
N ASP A 281 15.20 31.52 -22.56
CA ASP A 281 15.78 30.57 -21.61
C ASP A 281 14.77 29.44 -21.29
N PRO A 282 15.03 28.19 -21.73
CA PRO A 282 14.11 27.07 -21.50
C PRO A 282 13.98 26.67 -20.03
N PHE A 283 14.86 27.17 -19.14
CA PHE A 283 14.84 26.87 -17.71
C PHE A 283 14.05 27.88 -16.88
N VAL A 284 13.62 29.00 -17.47
CA VAL A 284 12.74 29.93 -16.77
C VAL A 284 11.34 29.32 -16.69
N PRO A 285 10.77 29.11 -15.49
CA PRO A 285 9.42 28.60 -15.35
C PRO A 285 8.42 29.52 -16.05
N VAL A 286 7.68 28.96 -16.99
CA VAL A 286 6.61 29.69 -17.67
C VAL A 286 5.37 29.63 -16.80
N GLU A 287 5.08 30.74 -16.11
CA GLU A 287 3.91 30.84 -15.24
C GLU A 287 2.68 31.35 -16.03
N PRO A 288 1.47 30.85 -15.69
CA PRO A 288 0.22 31.48 -16.12
C PRO A 288 0.21 32.94 -15.66
N ASP A 289 -0.51 33.81 -16.38
CA ASP A 289 -0.81 35.12 -15.81
C ASP A 289 -1.69 34.99 -14.54
N THR A 290 -1.74 36.04 -13.72
CA THR A 290 -2.44 36.02 -12.43
C THR A 290 -3.94 35.73 -12.58
N GLY A 291 -4.59 36.21 -13.64
CA GLY A 291 -6.01 35.96 -13.87
C GLY A 291 -6.28 34.49 -14.21
N GLU A 292 -5.42 33.92 -15.05
CA GLU A 292 -5.45 32.54 -15.46
C GLU A 292 -5.20 31.58 -14.28
N LEU A 293 -4.24 31.92 -13.41
CA LEU A 293 -3.98 31.15 -12.19
C LEU A 293 -5.21 31.11 -11.26
N ILE A 294 -5.87 32.25 -11.05
CA ILE A 294 -7.09 32.34 -10.23
C ILE A 294 -8.22 31.48 -10.83
N GLU A 295 -8.38 31.47 -12.15
CA GLU A 295 -9.38 30.63 -12.81
C GLU A 295 -9.08 29.14 -12.63
N LEU A 296 -7.82 28.72 -12.86
CA LEU A 296 -7.38 27.33 -12.71
C LEU A 296 -7.54 26.82 -11.26
N GLU A 297 -7.20 27.63 -10.26
CA GLU A 297 -7.44 27.32 -8.85
C GLU A 297 -8.93 27.23 -8.53
N GLY A 298 -9.74 28.12 -9.11
CA GLY A 298 -11.20 28.09 -9.00
C GLY A 298 -11.80 26.79 -9.55
N LEU A 299 -11.39 26.39 -10.75
CA LEU A 299 -11.80 25.13 -11.39
C LEU A 299 -11.36 23.92 -10.57
N THR A 300 -10.10 23.90 -10.11
CA THR A 300 -9.56 22.81 -9.29
C THR A 300 -10.35 22.64 -8.00
N ARG A 301 -10.55 23.73 -7.26
CA ARG A 301 -11.32 23.72 -6.01
C ARG A 301 -12.78 23.32 -6.23
N GLY A 302 -13.41 23.83 -7.30
CA GLY A 302 -14.79 23.47 -7.66
C GLY A 302 -14.92 21.99 -7.98
N LEU A 303 -13.98 21.43 -8.73
CA LEU A 303 -13.94 20.01 -9.05
C LEU A 303 -13.70 19.14 -7.80
N VAL A 304 -12.73 19.49 -6.96
CA VAL A 304 -12.48 18.79 -5.69
C VAL A 304 -13.73 18.80 -4.80
N ALA A 305 -14.42 19.94 -4.71
CA ALA A 305 -15.66 20.05 -3.94
C ALA A 305 -16.81 19.22 -4.52
N LEU A 306 -16.92 19.16 -5.86
CA LEU A 306 -17.91 18.33 -6.55
C LEU A 306 -17.71 16.84 -6.27
N LEU A 307 -16.46 16.36 -6.36
CA LEU A 307 -16.14 14.94 -6.25
C LEU A 307 -16.13 14.45 -4.78
N GLY A 308 -15.81 15.35 -3.84
CA GLY A 308 -15.79 15.05 -2.41
C GLY A 308 -14.91 13.84 -2.09
N ALA A 309 -15.43 12.91 -1.28
CA ALA A 309 -14.71 11.69 -0.89
C ALA A 309 -14.68 10.59 -1.97
N SER A 310 -15.34 10.80 -3.12
CA SER A 310 -15.42 9.78 -4.18
C SER A 310 -14.18 9.77 -5.09
N ALA A 311 -13.36 10.82 -5.01
CA ALA A 311 -12.08 10.91 -5.72
C ALA A 311 -11.07 11.66 -4.87
N VAL A 312 -9.79 11.40 -5.12
CA VAL A 312 -8.69 12.07 -4.42
C VAL A 312 -7.73 12.68 -5.44
N LEU A 313 -7.54 14.01 -5.35
CA LEU A 313 -6.50 14.69 -6.11
C LEU A 313 -5.16 14.35 -5.49
N VAL A 314 -4.25 13.70 -6.22
CA VAL A 314 -2.94 13.27 -5.69
C VAL A 314 -1.80 14.09 -6.25
N ALA A 315 -1.95 14.65 -7.44
CA ALA A 315 -0.95 15.49 -8.06
C ALA A 315 -1.57 16.53 -9.00
N SER A 316 -0.92 17.68 -9.13
CA SER A 316 -1.18 18.66 -10.19
C SER A 316 0.14 19.02 -10.86
N ALA A 317 0.22 18.82 -12.18
CA ALA A 317 1.37 19.20 -12.99
C ALA A 317 1.05 20.47 -13.76
N MET A 318 1.95 21.44 -13.72
CA MET A 318 1.90 22.67 -14.50
C MET A 318 3.02 22.63 -15.52
N LEU A 319 2.62 22.61 -16.79
CA LEU A 319 3.48 22.69 -17.97
C LEU A 319 3.18 24.01 -18.69
N PRO A 320 4.07 24.52 -19.57
CA PRO A 320 3.92 25.87 -20.11
C PRO A 320 2.61 26.14 -20.85
N ASP A 321 1.93 25.12 -21.35
CA ASP A 321 0.70 25.24 -22.13
C ASP A 321 -0.54 24.67 -21.44
N ARG A 322 -0.39 23.99 -20.29
CA ARG A 322 -1.49 23.30 -19.61
C ARG A 322 -1.21 22.98 -18.15
N MET A 323 -2.29 22.87 -17.38
CA MET A 323 -2.31 22.24 -16.07
C MET A 323 -2.99 20.87 -16.17
N THR A 324 -2.40 19.84 -15.59
CA THR A 324 -2.98 18.49 -15.52
C THR A 324 -3.22 18.10 -14.06
N LEU A 325 -4.46 17.79 -13.71
CA LEU A 325 -4.82 17.23 -12.40
C LEU A 325 -4.87 15.69 -12.49
N HIS A 326 -4.29 15.02 -11.50
CA HIS A 326 -4.31 13.57 -11.36
C HIS A 326 -5.23 13.19 -10.20
N PHE A 327 -6.38 12.61 -10.54
CA PHE A 327 -7.33 12.09 -9.56
C PHE A 327 -7.30 10.57 -9.55
N TYR A 328 -7.39 9.98 -8.37
CA TYR A 328 -7.73 8.56 -8.23
C TYR A 328 -9.17 8.41 -7.76
N THR A 329 -9.88 7.43 -8.32
CA THR A 329 -11.24 7.06 -7.94
C THR A 329 -11.44 5.55 -8.10
N TYR A 330 -12.58 5.04 -7.66
CA TYR A 330 -13.00 3.68 -7.91
C TYR A 330 -13.55 3.54 -9.33
N ALA A 331 -13.04 2.60 -10.12
CA ALA A 331 -13.40 2.44 -11.54
C ALA A 331 -14.91 2.22 -11.79
N GLN A 332 -15.61 1.57 -10.85
CA GLN A 332 -17.06 1.31 -10.97
C GLN A 332 -17.92 2.41 -10.32
N GLY A 333 -17.30 3.49 -9.85
CA GLY A 333 -17.98 4.64 -9.29
C GLY A 333 -18.56 5.58 -10.35
N VAL A 334 -19.26 6.61 -9.89
CA VAL A 334 -19.91 7.62 -10.75
C VAL A 334 -18.99 8.76 -11.19
N VAL A 335 -17.76 8.81 -10.66
CA VAL A 335 -16.84 9.94 -10.84
C VAL A 335 -16.50 10.21 -12.31
N PRO A 336 -16.17 9.20 -13.15
CA PRO A 336 -15.87 9.46 -14.57
C PRO A 336 -17.00 10.21 -15.30
N ASP A 337 -18.25 9.77 -15.09
CA ASP A 337 -19.43 10.41 -15.70
C ASP A 337 -19.67 11.82 -15.13
N GLN A 338 -19.48 12.01 -13.82
CA GLN A 338 -19.61 13.32 -13.19
C GLN A 338 -18.61 14.33 -13.75
N VAL A 339 -17.35 13.92 -13.92
CA VAL A 339 -16.29 14.78 -14.49
C VAL A 339 -16.55 15.09 -15.96
N GLU A 340 -17.04 14.12 -16.74
CA GLU A 340 -17.41 14.30 -18.15
C GLU A 340 -18.58 15.30 -18.32
N VAL A 341 -19.57 15.25 -17.43
CA VAL A 341 -20.69 16.22 -17.43
C VAL A 341 -20.20 17.60 -17.00
N TRP A 342 -19.41 17.66 -15.93
CA TRP A 342 -18.85 18.91 -15.41
C TRP A 342 -17.94 19.61 -16.43
N SER A 343 -17.09 18.86 -17.15
CA SER A 343 -16.14 19.40 -18.13
C SER A 343 -16.86 20.12 -19.27
N LYS A 344 -17.97 19.55 -19.77
CA LYS A 344 -18.82 20.13 -20.83
C LYS A 344 -19.52 21.42 -20.44
N GLN A 345 -19.65 21.71 -19.14
CA GLN A 345 -20.26 22.94 -18.63
C GLN A 345 -19.25 24.10 -18.53
N GLN A 346 -17.96 23.83 -18.68
CA GLN A 346 -16.93 24.85 -18.56
C GLN A 346 -16.78 25.65 -19.86
N ARG A 347 -16.34 26.89 -19.72
CA ARG A 347 -16.16 27.82 -20.87
C ARG A 347 -14.92 27.51 -21.72
N ARG A 348 -14.01 26.69 -21.19
CA ARG A 348 -12.75 26.30 -21.84
C ARG A 348 -12.77 24.81 -22.18
N PRO A 349 -12.07 24.38 -23.24
CA PRO A 349 -11.94 22.96 -23.56
C PRO A 349 -11.15 22.28 -22.44
N ILE A 350 -11.71 21.24 -21.84
CA ILE A 350 -11.05 20.39 -20.85
C ILE A 350 -10.92 19.00 -21.44
N ARG A 351 -9.72 18.42 -21.38
CA ARG A 351 -9.51 17.02 -21.76
C ARG A 351 -9.60 16.16 -20.53
N VAL A 352 -10.33 15.06 -20.64
CA VAL A 352 -10.54 14.08 -19.58
C VAL A 352 -10.16 12.73 -20.14
N ALA A 353 -9.25 12.04 -19.47
CA ALA A 353 -8.94 10.65 -19.77
C ALA A 353 -8.93 9.83 -18.49
N TRP A 354 -9.35 8.57 -18.60
CA TRP A 354 -9.36 7.64 -17.49
C TRP A 354 -8.67 6.34 -17.88
N THR A 355 -7.85 5.80 -16.99
CA THR A 355 -7.15 4.53 -17.18
C THR A 355 -7.08 3.71 -15.90
N SER A 356 -7.07 2.40 -16.02
CA SER A 356 -6.82 1.51 -14.89
C SER A 356 -5.37 1.67 -14.44
N ASP A 357 -5.19 1.93 -13.15
CA ASP A 357 -3.89 2.04 -12.49
C ASP A 357 -4.04 1.59 -11.00
N PRO A 358 -4.31 0.31 -10.75
CA PRO A 358 -4.51 -0.20 -9.39
C PRO A 358 -3.26 -0.06 -8.50
N GLY A 359 -2.07 -0.03 -9.11
CA GLY A 359 -0.80 0.12 -8.42
C GLY A 359 -0.42 1.57 -8.08
N TRP A 360 -1.12 2.54 -8.66
CA TRP A 360 -0.76 3.96 -8.66
C TRP A 360 0.62 4.22 -9.31
N ASP A 361 1.01 3.39 -10.27
CA ASP A 361 2.35 3.41 -10.87
C ASP A 361 2.63 4.75 -11.57
N THR A 362 1.59 5.38 -12.14
CA THR A 362 1.70 6.65 -12.85
C THR A 362 2.11 7.80 -11.94
N VAL A 363 1.78 7.76 -10.64
CA VAL A 363 2.14 8.86 -9.72
C VAL A 363 3.22 8.47 -8.72
N ARG A 364 3.53 7.17 -8.62
CA ARG A 364 4.53 6.64 -7.69
C ARG A 364 5.93 7.19 -7.94
N HIS A 365 6.28 7.48 -9.18
CA HIS A 365 7.60 8.01 -9.54
C HIS A 365 7.80 9.49 -9.15
N PHE A 366 6.74 10.18 -8.71
CA PHE A 366 6.84 11.54 -8.20
C PHE A 366 7.36 11.62 -6.75
N VAL A 367 7.31 10.52 -6.01
CA VAL A 367 7.63 10.45 -4.57
C VAL A 367 8.59 9.32 -4.23
#